data_AF-A0A5J9V674-F1
#
_entry.id   AF-A0A5J9V674-F1
#
_cell.length_a   1.000
_cell.length_b   1.000
_cell.length_c   1.000
_cell.angle_alpha   90.00
_cell.angle_beta   90.00
_cell.angle_gamma   90.00
#
_symmetry.space_group_name_H-M   'P 1'
#
loop_
_entity.id
_entity.type
_entity.pdbx_description
1 polymer ?
#
loop_
_entity_poly.entity_id
_entity_poly.type
_entity_poly.pdbx_seq_one_letter_code
_entity_poly.pdbx_strand_id
1 'polypeptide(L)'
;MAGVCSKEQMLLIFHKLESDFFHRLVHDLAQDPTNMRWVMAFWLWLESEGHHDFIRRAYALPGPVVLRFVEEAVVCLRCLAGEVSDSAADGDSRVRTLPCTNALLATHIDDVGYFVSAATRS
;
A
#
# COMPACT_ATOMS: atom_id res chain seq x y z
N MET A 1 -5.37 4.92 -34.04
CA MET A 1 -4.02 5.51 -33.93
C MET A 1 -3.56 5.35 -32.49
N ALA A 2 -2.70 4.36 -32.22
CA ALA A 2 -2.11 4.21 -30.89
C ALA A 2 -0.99 5.25 -30.78
N GLY A 3 -1.26 6.34 -30.07
CA GLY A 3 -0.26 7.35 -29.76
C GLY A 3 0.79 6.72 -28.85
N VAL A 4 2.05 6.79 -29.27
CA VAL A 4 3.19 6.39 -28.45
C VAL A 4 3.21 7.32 -27.24
N CYS A 5 2.88 6.78 -26.07
CA CYS A 5 3.10 7.48 -24.81
C CYS A 5 4.62 7.54 -24.60
N SER A 6 5.22 8.71 -24.78
CA SER A 6 6.65 8.91 -24.46
C SER A 6 6.86 8.61 -22.98
N LYS A 7 8.00 8.02 -22.62
CA LYS A 7 8.33 7.65 -21.22
C LYS A 7 8.16 8.83 -20.25
N GLU A 8 8.41 10.04 -20.72
CA GLU A 8 8.26 11.28 -19.96
C GLU A 8 6.78 11.59 -19.63
N GLN A 9 5.87 11.39 -20.59
CA GLN A 9 4.44 11.57 -20.37
C GLN A 9 3.89 10.50 -19.41
N MET A 10 4.45 9.29 -19.49
CA MET A 10 4.13 8.22 -18.55
C MET A 10 4.55 8.61 -17.13
N LEU A 11 5.78 9.11 -16.94
CA LEU A 11 6.26 9.60 -15.63
C LEU A 11 5.39 10.74 -15.07
N LEU A 12 4.99 11.69 -15.92
CA LEU A 12 4.08 12.77 -15.52
C LEU A 12 2.70 12.25 -15.09
N ILE A 13 2.17 11.23 -15.78
CA ILE A 13 0.90 10.59 -15.43
C ILE A 13 1.02 9.81 -14.10
N PHE A 14 2.14 9.11 -13.87
CA PHE A 14 2.38 8.39 -12.61
C PHE A 14 2.47 9.35 -11.42
N HIS A 15 3.28 10.40 -11.52
CA HIS A 15 3.36 11.42 -10.48
C HIS A 15 2.04 12.16 -10.25
N LYS A 16 1.28 12.40 -11.33
CA LYS A 16 -0.05 13.01 -11.20
C LYS A 16 -1.02 12.08 -10.48
N LEU A 17 -1.03 10.79 -10.82
CA LEU A 17 -1.91 9.80 -10.19
C LEU A 17 -1.61 9.65 -8.70
N GLU A 18 -0.33 9.60 -8.32
CA GLU A 18 0.10 9.56 -6.92
C GLU A 18 -0.36 10.81 -6.16
N SER A 19 -0.18 11.99 -6.75
CA SER A 19 -0.62 13.27 -6.18
C SER A 19 -2.14 13.35 -6.05
N ASP A 20 -2.88 12.94 -7.09
CA ASP A 20 -4.35 12.91 -7.10
C ASP A 20 -4.87 11.90 -6.06
N PHE A 21 -4.19 10.76 -5.90
CA PHE A 21 -4.57 9.78 -4.88
C PHE A 21 -4.30 10.29 -3.47
N PHE A 22 -3.14 10.92 -3.24
CA PHE A 22 -2.85 11.55 -1.94
C PHE A 22 -3.88 12.64 -1.61
N HIS A 23 -4.22 13.49 -2.58
CA HIS A 23 -5.26 14.51 -2.41
C HIS A 23 -6.61 13.88 -2.06
N ARG A 24 -7.01 12.82 -2.77
CA ARG A 24 -8.25 12.07 -2.50
C ARG A 24 -8.27 11.49 -1.08
N LEU A 25 -7.16 10.93 -0.60
CA LEU A 25 -7.09 10.38 0.76
C LEU A 25 -7.29 11.46 1.82
N VAL A 26 -6.62 12.60 1.67
CA VAL A 26 -6.63 13.68 2.67
C VAL A 26 -7.93 14.48 2.62
N HIS A 27 -8.38 14.86 1.42
CA HIS A 27 -9.50 15.79 1.26
C HIS A 27 -10.84 15.09 1.10
N ASP A 28 -10.92 14.05 0.27
CA ASP A 28 -12.20 13.39 -0.02
C ASP A 28 -12.55 12.32 1.03
N LEU A 29 -11.52 11.63 1.56
CA LEU A 29 -11.67 10.58 2.57
C LEU A 29 -11.29 11.03 3.99
N ALA A 30 -10.98 12.32 4.17
CA ALA A 30 -10.70 12.96 5.45
C ALA A 30 -9.65 12.24 6.31
N GLN A 31 -8.64 11.65 5.68
CA GLN A 31 -7.54 10.98 6.38
C GLN A 31 -6.47 11.96 6.85
N ASP A 32 -5.78 11.63 7.93
CA ASP A 32 -4.69 12.46 8.46
C ASP A 32 -3.52 12.54 7.46
N PRO A 33 -3.09 13.74 7.04
CA PRO A 33 -2.06 13.90 6.02
C PRO A 33 -0.68 13.38 6.44
N THR A 34 -0.39 13.31 7.74
CA THR A 34 0.90 12.78 8.24
C THR A 34 0.94 11.27 8.04
N ASN A 35 -0.12 10.58 8.45
CA ASN A 35 -0.26 9.13 8.25
C ASN A 35 -0.33 8.76 6.76
N MET A 36 -1.03 9.55 5.94
CA MET A 36 -1.18 9.24 4.51
C MET A 36 0.11 9.35 3.72
N ARG A 37 1.10 10.15 4.17
CA ARG A 37 2.43 10.17 3.55
C ARG A 37 3.13 8.82 3.68
N TRP A 38 3.04 8.20 4.86
CA TRP A 38 3.61 6.88 5.10
C TRP A 38 2.88 5.80 4.32
N VAL A 39 1.55 5.88 4.24
CA VAL A 39 0.74 4.95 3.45
C VAL A 39 1.08 5.05 1.95
N MET A 40 1.20 6.26 1.40
CA MET A 40 1.65 6.45 0.01
C MET A 40 3.07 5.93 -0.21
N ALA A 41 4.00 6.21 0.70
CA ALA A 41 5.37 5.69 0.62
C ALA A 41 5.39 4.15 0.65
N PHE A 42 4.56 3.52 1.47
CA PHE A 42 4.40 2.07 1.52
C PHE A 42 3.87 1.50 0.20
N TRP A 43 2.86 2.11 -0.40
CA TRP A 43 2.30 1.66 -1.68
C TRP A 43 3.28 1.84 -2.85
N LEU A 44 4.05 2.93 -2.86
CA LEU A 44 5.15 3.12 -3.82
C LEU A 44 6.24 2.06 -3.64
N TRP A 45 6.56 1.72 -2.39
CA TRP A 45 7.49 0.64 -2.11
C TRP A 45 6.98 -0.72 -2.63
N LEU A 46 5.69 -1.03 -2.47
CA LEU A 46 5.09 -2.24 -3.08
C LEU A 46 5.26 -2.27 -4.60
N GLU A 47 5.06 -1.14 -5.29
CA GLU A 47 5.29 -1.07 -6.74
C GLU A 47 6.76 -1.31 -7.10
N SER A 48 7.70 -0.77 -6.31
CA SER A 48 9.13 -1.01 -6.51
C SER A 48 9.56 -2.47 -6.30
N GLU A 49 8.86 -3.22 -5.44
CA GLU A 49 9.08 -4.66 -5.22
C GLU A 49 8.42 -5.55 -6.30
N GLY A 50 7.81 -4.95 -7.32
CA GLY A 50 7.26 -5.66 -8.47
C GLY A 50 5.74 -5.81 -8.48
N HIS A 51 5.03 -5.24 -7.51
CA HIS A 51 3.55 -5.15 -7.51
C HIS A 51 3.06 -3.97 -8.34
N HIS A 52 3.47 -3.95 -9.61
CA HIS A 52 3.14 -2.90 -10.58
C HIS A 52 1.63 -2.62 -10.61
N ASP A 53 1.25 -1.37 -10.86
CA ASP A 53 -0.14 -0.88 -10.89
C ASP A 53 -0.91 -0.96 -9.56
N PHE A 54 -0.26 -1.12 -8.41
CA PHE A 54 -0.97 -1.13 -7.13
C PHE A 54 -1.71 0.19 -6.90
N ILE A 55 -1.03 1.33 -7.05
CA ILE A 55 -1.58 2.67 -6.84
C ILE A 55 -2.73 2.91 -7.82
N ARG A 56 -2.53 2.54 -9.09
CA ARG A 56 -3.56 2.66 -10.14
C ARG A 56 -4.81 1.86 -9.82
N ARG A 57 -4.66 0.63 -9.32
CA ARG A 57 -5.79 -0.23 -8.96
C ARG A 57 -6.48 0.24 -7.70
N ALA A 58 -5.72 0.61 -6.66
CA ALA A 58 -6.28 1.16 -5.42
C ALA A 58 -7.03 2.47 -5.67
N TYR A 59 -6.49 3.36 -6.50
CA TYR A 59 -7.13 4.62 -6.89
C TYR A 59 -8.47 4.40 -7.62
N ALA A 60 -8.64 3.32 -8.38
CA ALA A 60 -9.90 3.04 -9.07
C ALA A 60 -11.02 2.54 -8.12
N LEU A 61 -10.71 2.23 -6.87
CA LEU A 61 -11.68 1.65 -5.93
C LEU A 61 -12.56 2.73 -5.26
N PRO A 62 -13.77 2.36 -4.81
CA PRO A 62 -14.63 3.23 -4.01
C PRO A 62 -13.97 3.62 -2.68
N GLY A 63 -14.30 4.80 -2.16
CA GLY A 63 -13.72 5.33 -0.92
C GLY A 63 -13.73 4.36 0.27
N PRO A 64 -14.87 3.72 0.61
CA PRO A 64 -14.93 2.76 1.71
C PRO A 64 -14.00 1.56 1.53
N VAL A 65 -13.75 1.16 0.28
CA VAL A 65 -12.82 0.06 -0.02
C VAL A 65 -11.39 0.55 0.16
N VAL A 66 -11.05 1.73 -0.37
CA VAL A 66 -9.72 2.36 -0.18
C VAL A 66 -9.38 2.50 1.31
N LEU A 67 -10.32 2.88 2.16
CA LEU A 67 -10.09 3.01 3.60
C LEU A 67 -9.64 1.69 4.24
N ARG A 68 -10.14 0.54 3.76
CA ARG A 68 -9.66 -0.77 4.23
C ARG A 68 -8.20 -1.05 3.85
N PHE A 69 -7.78 -0.63 2.66
CA PHE A 69 -6.36 -0.69 2.26
C PHE A 69 -5.49 0.24 3.12
N VAL A 70 -6.02 1.41 3.51
CA VAL A 70 -5.34 2.34 4.41
C VAL A 70 -5.15 1.72 5.80
N GLU A 71 -6.20 1.11 6.36
CA GLU A 71 -6.13 0.41 7.65
C GLU A 71 -5.07 -0.70 7.63
N GLU A 72 -5.10 -1.54 6.58
CA GLU A 72 -4.12 -2.61 6.37
C GLU A 72 -2.68 -2.07 6.22
N ALA A 73 -2.50 -0.99 5.46
CA ALA A 73 -1.19 -0.36 5.28
C ALA A 73 -0.63 0.22 6.58
N VAL A 74 -1.46 0.86 7.41
CA VAL A 74 -1.06 1.38 8.72
C VAL A 74 -0.60 0.26 9.65
N VAL A 75 -1.31 -0.89 9.64
CA VAL A 75 -0.89 -2.06 10.41
C VAL A 75 0.47 -2.58 9.91
N CYS A 76 0.68 -2.65 8.59
CA CYS A 76 1.97 -3.06 8.01
C CYS A 76 3.11 -2.13 8.43
N LEU A 77 2.90 -0.82 8.36
CA LEU A 77 3.88 0.19 8.76
C LEU A 77 4.26 0.07 10.25
N ARG A 78 3.29 -0.19 11.14
CA ARG A 78 3.57 -0.46 12.56
C ARG A 78 4.38 -1.74 12.77
N CYS A 79 4.13 -2.77 11.97
CA CYS A 79 4.92 -4.00 12.00
C CYS A 79 6.37 -3.73 11.56
N LEU A 80 6.56 -2.97 10.48
CA LEU A 80 7.89 -2.56 9.99
C LEU A 80 8.65 -1.70 11.02
N ALA A 81 7.93 -0.87 11.77
CA ALA A 81 8.50 -0.06 12.84
C ALA A 81 8.82 -0.86 14.13
N GLY A 82 8.49 -2.16 14.18
CA GLY A 82 8.69 -3.00 15.36
C GLY A 82 7.75 -2.66 16.53
N GLU A 83 6.68 -1.90 16.27
CA GLU A 83 5.76 -1.42 17.31
C GLU A 83 4.67 -2.43 17.69
N VAL A 84 4.59 -3.58 17.00
CA VAL A 84 3.65 -4.63 17.38
C VAL A 84 4.21 -5.39 18.58
N SER A 85 3.79 -4.98 19.78
CA SER A 85 4.00 -5.74 21.00
C SER A 85 3.54 -7.20 20.85
N ASP A 86 4.34 -8.10 21.42
CA ASP A 86 4.09 -9.52 21.65
C ASP A 86 2.82 -9.82 22.48
N SER A 87 1.66 -9.29 22.10
CA SER A 87 0.38 -9.72 22.67
C SER A 87 -0.14 -11.03 22.04
N ALA A 88 0.65 -11.69 21.18
CA ALA A 88 0.37 -13.00 20.60
C ALA A 88 0.96 -14.16 21.43
N ALA A 89 1.00 -14.01 22.76
CA ALA A 89 1.19 -15.12 23.69
C ALA A 89 -0.13 -15.89 23.98
N ASP A 90 -1.13 -15.75 23.10
CA ASP A 90 -2.17 -16.76 22.94
C ASP A 90 -2.02 -17.32 21.54
N GLY A 91 -2.04 -18.65 21.43
CA GLY A 91 -1.61 -19.47 20.29
C GLY A 91 -2.46 -19.33 19.03
N ASP A 92 -2.99 -18.15 18.78
CA ASP A 92 -3.70 -17.79 17.57
C ASP A 92 -2.77 -16.91 16.73
N SER A 93 -1.83 -17.59 16.08
CA SER A 93 -1.14 -17.17 14.85
C SER A 93 -2.15 -16.98 13.70
N ARG A 94 -3.38 -16.57 14.01
CA ARG A 94 -4.35 -16.08 13.05
C ARG A 94 -3.98 -14.65 12.74
N VAL A 95 -3.06 -14.55 11.80
CA VAL A 95 -3.47 -13.93 10.54
C VAL A 95 -3.64 -12.41 10.70
N ARG A 96 -2.52 -11.70 10.61
CA ARG A 96 -2.48 -10.35 10.02
C ARG A 96 -2.81 -10.48 8.52
N THR A 97 -4.00 -11.00 8.18
CA THR A 97 -4.42 -11.06 6.78
C THR A 97 -4.52 -9.64 6.30
N LEU A 98 -3.96 -9.41 5.12
CA LEU A 98 -4.26 -8.24 4.32
C LEU A 98 -5.30 -8.67 3.27
N PRO A 99 -6.55 -9.01 3.65
CA PRO A 99 -7.48 -9.59 2.69
C PRO A 99 -7.74 -8.66 1.50
N CYS A 100 -7.68 -7.35 1.70
CA CYS A 100 -7.82 -6.38 0.61
C CYS A 100 -6.52 -6.23 -0.18
N THR A 101 -5.38 -6.06 0.49
CA THR A 101 -4.07 -5.91 -0.18
C THR A 101 -3.73 -7.17 -0.96
N ASN A 102 -3.84 -8.36 -0.35
CA ASN A 102 -3.62 -9.65 -1.00
C ASN A 102 -4.57 -9.90 -2.18
N ALA A 103 -5.78 -9.34 -2.18
CA ALA A 103 -6.67 -9.41 -3.35
C ALA A 103 -6.14 -8.65 -4.58
N LEU A 104 -5.21 -7.71 -4.38
CA LEU A 104 -4.53 -6.97 -5.45
C LEU A 104 -3.10 -7.45 -5.72
N LEU A 105 -2.53 -8.36 -4.92
CA LEU A 105 -1.17 -8.84 -5.18
C LEU A 105 -1.18 -10.01 -6.18
N ALA A 106 -0.17 -10.07 -7.04
CA ALA A 106 0.02 -11.20 -7.96
C ALA A 106 0.52 -12.47 -7.24
N THR A 107 1.15 -12.28 -6.09
CA THR A 107 1.61 -13.34 -5.18
C THR A 107 1.06 -13.05 -3.78
N HIS A 108 0.44 -14.07 -3.17
CA HIS A 108 -0.17 -13.93 -1.85
C HIS A 108 0.90 -13.77 -0.77
N ILE A 109 0.76 -12.78 0.11
CA ILE A 109 1.64 -12.64 1.28
C ILE A 109 1.03 -13.49 2.40
N ASP A 110 1.70 -14.60 2.72
CA ASP A 110 1.23 -15.59 3.71
C ASP A 110 1.62 -15.22 5.16
N ASP A 111 2.68 -14.43 5.37
CA ASP A 111 3.17 -14.08 6.71
C ASP A 111 4.02 -12.78 6.73
N VAL A 112 4.12 -12.18 7.92
CA VAL A 112 4.94 -11.01 8.30
C VAL A 112 6.42 -11.21 7.95
N GLY A 113 6.87 -12.46 7.85
CA GLY A 113 8.19 -12.82 7.34
C GLY A 113 8.53 -12.22 5.98
N TYR A 114 7.54 -11.94 5.12
CA TYR A 114 7.75 -11.19 3.87
C TYR A 114 8.32 -9.80 4.14
N PHE A 115 7.67 -9.03 5.03
CA PHE A 115 8.05 -7.65 5.33
C PHE A 115 9.38 -7.56 6.10
N VAL A 116 9.65 -8.51 7.01
CA VAL A 116 10.93 -8.60 7.74
C VAL A 116 12.09 -8.99 6.81
N SER A 117 11.85 -9.91 5.87
CA SER A 117 12.84 -10.30 4.86
C SER A 117 13.09 -9.19 3.82
N ALA A 118 12.08 -8.36 3.56
CA ALA A 118 12.21 -7.17 2.71
C ALA A 118 13.05 -6.07 3.40
N ALA A 119 12.78 -5.80 4.69
CA ALA A 119 13.51 -4.80 5.47
C ALA A 119 15.01 -5.13 5.64
N THR A 120 15.40 -6.40 5.51
CA THR A 120 16.80 -6.86 5.62
C THR A 120 17.56 -6.86 4.29
N ARG A 121 16.89 -6.60 3.15
CA ARG A 121 17.51 -6.49 1.82
C ARG A 121 17.82 -5.05 1.38
N SER A 122 17.35 -4.06 2.14
CA SER A 122 17.59 -2.62 1.95
C SER A 122 18.71 -2.13 2.87
#